data_AF-A0AAD7YZP3-F1
#
_entry.id   AF-A0AAD7YZP3-F1
#
_cell.length_a   1.000
_cell.length_b   1.000
_cell.length_c   1.000
_cell.angle_alpha   90.00
_cell.angle_beta   90.00
_cell.angle_gamma   90.00
#
_symmetry.space_group_name_H-M   'P 1'
#
loop_
_entity.id
_entity.type
_entity.pdbx_description
1 polymer ?
#
loop_
_entity_poly.entity_id
_entity_poly.type
_entity_poly.pdbx_seq_one_letter_code
_entity_poly.pdbx_strand_id
1 'polypeptide(L)'
;MGQMLGSYDARKVGLYMDDQPTFDPQAGFNYQRKSREMVAREADLISAKIPPKHRDYCAHYLLEYQSCRYKNMPLIYKCAHEKHAFLTCEKDDYELRMKEFERERRLRLREKRLVGAY
;
A
#
# COMPACT_ATOMS: atom_id res chain seq x y z
N MET A 1 15.13 8.70 10.28
CA MET A 1 16.19 9.18 9.35
C MET A 1 16.30 8.20 8.19
N GLY A 2 15.25 8.13 7.36
CA GLY A 2 15.26 7.40 6.10
C GLY A 2 15.82 8.32 5.02
N GLN A 3 16.66 7.78 4.15
CA GLN A 3 17.53 8.49 3.22
C GLN A 3 16.83 9.65 2.48
N MET A 4 17.30 10.87 2.75
CA MET A 4 17.10 12.01 1.83
C MET A 4 17.63 11.67 0.41
N LEU A 5 18.54 10.69 0.32
CA LEU A 5 19.22 10.30 -0.92
C LEU A 5 18.39 9.49 -1.92
N GLY A 6 17.50 8.60 -1.46
CA GLY A 6 16.68 7.78 -2.37
C GLY A 6 15.68 8.60 -3.20
N SER A 7 15.33 9.79 -2.73
CA SER A 7 14.42 10.70 -3.43
C SER A 7 15.11 11.60 -4.47
N TYR A 8 16.44 11.78 -4.43
CA TYR A 8 17.11 12.72 -5.36
C TYR A 8 16.91 12.30 -6.81
N ASP A 9 17.09 11.02 -7.12
CA ASP A 9 16.94 10.56 -8.49
C ASP A 9 15.49 10.37 -8.93
N ALA A 10 14.52 10.41 -8.01
CA ALA A 10 13.09 10.44 -8.35
C ALA A 10 12.65 11.88 -8.69
N ARG A 11 13.10 12.87 -7.89
CA ARG A 11 12.82 14.30 -8.14
C ARG A 11 13.42 14.82 -9.44
N LYS A 12 14.57 14.31 -9.91
CA LYS A 12 15.12 14.59 -11.25
C LYS A 12 14.14 14.28 -12.39
N VAL A 13 13.17 13.41 -12.13
CA VAL A 13 12.15 12.96 -13.08
C VAL A 13 10.77 13.56 -12.74
N GLY A 14 10.74 14.57 -11.85
CA GLY A 14 9.54 15.26 -11.42
C GLY A 14 8.55 14.38 -10.65
N LEU A 15 9.02 13.28 -10.03
CA LEU A 15 8.17 12.36 -9.27
C LEU A 15 8.25 12.69 -7.77
N TYR A 16 7.10 13.04 -7.19
CA TYR A 16 6.91 13.27 -5.76
C TYR A 16 6.10 12.14 -5.11
N MET A 17 6.14 12.04 -3.78
CA MET A 17 5.49 10.94 -3.05
C MET A 17 3.95 11.01 -3.08
N ASP A 18 3.40 12.21 -3.23
CA ASP A 18 1.96 12.46 -3.26
C ASP A 18 1.41 12.50 -4.70
N ASP A 19 2.26 12.26 -5.71
CA ASP A 19 1.85 12.27 -7.11
C ASP A 19 0.99 11.03 -7.43
N GLN A 20 0.00 11.24 -8.29
CA GLN A 20 -0.80 10.15 -8.84
C GLN A 20 -0.10 9.52 -10.05
N PRO A 21 -0.28 8.20 -10.27
CA PRO A 21 0.36 7.50 -11.38
C PRO A 21 -0.12 8.05 -12.73
N THR A 22 0.82 8.52 -13.56
CA THR A 22 0.50 9.12 -14.87
C THR A 22 0.32 8.11 -16.01
N PHE A 23 0.93 6.93 -15.91
CA PHE A 23 0.89 5.91 -16.96
C PHE A 23 -0.23 4.90 -16.74
N ASP A 24 -0.74 4.35 -17.84
CA ASP A 24 -1.72 3.24 -17.83
C ASP A 24 -1.24 2.10 -16.90
N PRO A 25 -2.10 1.64 -15.95
CA PRO A 25 -1.82 0.48 -15.09
C PRO A 25 -1.38 -0.79 -15.83
N GLN A 26 -1.81 -0.97 -17.09
CA GLN A 26 -1.46 -2.12 -17.92
C GLN A 26 -0.14 -1.97 -18.68
N ALA A 27 0.42 -0.75 -18.76
CA ALA A 27 1.64 -0.49 -19.54
C ALA A 27 2.84 -1.33 -19.04
N GLY A 28 3.46 -2.09 -19.94
CA GLY A 28 4.61 -2.94 -19.63
C GLY A 28 4.28 -4.32 -19.05
N PHE A 29 2.99 -4.65 -18.87
CA PHE A 29 2.56 -6.01 -18.55
C PHE A 29 2.11 -6.73 -19.83
N ASN A 30 2.67 -7.92 -20.07
CA ASN A 30 2.30 -8.81 -21.17
C ASN A 30 1.08 -9.70 -20.86
N TYR A 31 0.59 -9.69 -19.61
CA TYR A 31 -0.59 -10.41 -19.14
C TYR A 31 -1.59 -9.45 -18.50
N GLN A 32 -2.85 -9.87 -18.37
CA GLN A 32 -3.89 -9.06 -17.74
C GLN A 32 -3.60 -8.89 -16.23
N ARG A 33 -3.38 -7.65 -15.78
CA ARG A 33 -3.13 -7.35 -14.37
C ARG A 33 -4.38 -7.67 -13.54
N LYS A 34 -4.22 -8.52 -12.51
CA LYS A 34 -5.30 -8.81 -11.56
C LYS A 34 -5.56 -7.59 -10.66
N SER A 35 -6.84 -7.20 -10.51
CA SER A 35 -7.25 -6.17 -9.56
C SER A 35 -7.13 -6.67 -8.12
N ARG A 36 -6.88 -5.74 -7.19
CA ARG A 36 -6.90 -6.04 -5.75
C ARG A 36 -8.34 -6.23 -5.31
N GLU A 37 -8.61 -7.29 -4.57
CA GLU A 37 -9.95 -7.62 -4.07
C GLU A 37 -10.05 -7.20 -2.60
N MET A 38 -11.08 -6.44 -2.26
CA MET A 38 -11.41 -6.11 -0.86
C MET A 38 -12.14 -7.30 -0.24
N VAL A 39 -11.54 -7.92 0.78
CA VAL A 39 -12.15 -9.08 1.48
C VAL A 39 -13.19 -8.62 2.51
N ALA A 40 -12.95 -7.49 3.19
CA ALA A 40 -13.87 -6.97 4.19
C ALA A 40 -15.08 -6.27 3.56
N ARG A 41 -16.28 -6.55 4.06
CA ARG A 41 -17.50 -5.85 3.63
C ARG A 41 -17.55 -4.47 4.30
N GLU A 42 -18.03 -3.47 3.56
CA GLU A 42 -18.10 -2.10 4.06
C GLU A 42 -19.02 -1.94 5.28
N ALA A 43 -20.15 -2.65 5.30
CA ALA A 43 -21.08 -2.65 6.44
C ALA A 43 -20.42 -3.12 7.76
N ASP A 44 -19.50 -4.09 7.67
CA ASP A 44 -18.78 -4.63 8.83
C ASP A 44 -17.74 -3.60 9.34
N LEU A 45 -17.11 -2.84 8.45
CA LEU A 45 -16.16 -1.78 8.83
C LEU A 45 -16.87 -0.58 9.48
N ILE A 46 -18.08 -0.25 9.01
CA ILE A 46 -18.91 0.80 9.58
C ILE A 46 -19.41 0.38 10.96
N SER A 47 -19.89 -0.85 11.13
CA SER A 47 -20.41 -1.34 12.41
C SER A 47 -19.30 -1.41 13.48
N ALA A 48 -18.08 -1.78 13.08
CA ALA A 48 -16.88 -1.76 13.93
C ALA A 48 -16.33 -0.35 14.21
N LYS A 49 -16.95 0.72 13.67
CA LYS A 49 -16.52 2.12 13.83
C LYS A 49 -15.05 2.35 13.46
N ILE A 50 -14.56 1.67 12.43
CA ILE A 50 -13.19 1.85 11.96
C ILE A 50 -13.06 3.21 11.24
N PRO A 51 -12.07 4.05 11.60
CA PRO A 51 -11.81 5.32 10.91
C PRO A 51 -11.52 5.10 9.43
N PRO A 52 -11.89 6.04 8.53
CA PRO A 52 -11.71 5.88 7.09
C PRO A 52 -10.25 5.65 6.67
N LYS A 53 -9.29 6.18 7.44
CA LYS A 53 -7.85 5.98 7.21
C LYS A 53 -7.36 4.54 7.35
N HIS A 54 -8.14 3.68 8.01
CA HIS A 54 -7.78 2.27 8.25
C HIS A 54 -8.70 1.31 7.48
N ARG A 55 -9.51 1.82 6.55
CA ARG A 55 -10.42 1.02 5.70
C ARG A 55 -9.72 0.58 4.41
N ASP A 56 -8.50 0.11 4.56
CA ASP A 56 -7.66 -0.35 3.44
C ASP A 56 -7.93 -1.84 3.14
N TYR A 57 -7.26 -2.41 2.14
CA TYR A 57 -7.38 -3.84 1.78
C TYR A 57 -7.07 -4.77 2.96
N CYS A 58 -6.23 -4.34 3.90
CA CYS A 58 -5.86 -5.07 5.12
C CYS A 58 -6.86 -4.97 6.28
N ALA A 59 -8.00 -4.28 6.11
CA ALA A 59 -8.94 -4.02 7.21
C ALA A 59 -9.59 -5.29 7.82
N HIS A 60 -9.60 -6.41 7.09
CA HIS A 60 -10.08 -7.70 7.61
C HIS A 60 -9.24 -8.21 8.79
N TYR A 61 -7.91 -8.11 8.72
CA TYR A 61 -7.03 -8.46 9.85
C TYR A 61 -7.20 -7.51 11.04
N LEU A 62 -7.53 -6.23 10.77
CA LEU A 62 -7.80 -5.26 11.83
C LEU A 62 -9.06 -5.61 12.62
N LEU A 63 -10.11 -6.09 11.93
CA LEU A 63 -11.33 -6.60 12.58
C LEU A 63 -11.02 -7.81 13.47
N GLU A 64 -10.24 -8.76 12.98
CA GLU A 64 -9.82 -9.94 13.76
C GLU A 64 -9.08 -9.50 15.03
N TYR A 65 -8.08 -8.63 14.88
CA TYR A 65 -7.32 -8.09 16.01
C TYR A 65 -8.18 -7.36 17.04
N GLN A 66 -9.13 -6.53 16.60
CA GLN A 66 -10.07 -5.87 17.52
C GLN A 66 -10.95 -6.89 18.25
N SER A 67 -11.40 -7.94 17.56
CA SER A 67 -12.23 -8.99 18.15
C SER A 67 -11.49 -9.77 19.26
N CYS A 68 -10.21 -10.09 19.07
CA CYS A 68 -9.40 -10.74 20.11
C CYS A 68 -9.12 -9.83 21.28
N ARG A 69 -8.82 -8.54 21.03
CA ARG A 69 -8.62 -7.56 22.09
C ARG A 69 -9.83 -7.46 23.02
N TYR A 70 -11.03 -7.49 22.43
CA TYR A 70 -12.27 -7.45 23.21
C TYR A 70 -12.47 -8.74 24.03
N LYS A 71 -12.23 -9.92 23.44
CA LYS A 71 -12.38 -11.23 24.11
C LYS A 71 -11.36 -11.48 25.22
N ASN A 72 -10.13 -11.01 25.05
CA ASN A 72 -9.00 -11.32 25.95
C ASN A 72 -8.65 -10.19 26.94
N MET A 73 -9.48 -9.16 27.08
CA MET A 73 -9.26 -8.10 28.07
C MET A 73 -9.26 -8.70 29.49
N PRO A 74 -8.23 -8.47 30.35
CA PRO A 74 -7.10 -7.52 30.25
C PRO A 74 -5.80 -8.07 29.64
N LEU A 75 -5.72 -9.37 29.33
CA LEU A 75 -4.53 -10.07 28.81
C LEU A 75 -4.33 -9.89 27.29
N ILE A 76 -4.20 -8.64 26.84
CA ILE A 76 -4.12 -8.27 25.40
C ILE A 76 -2.90 -8.89 24.69
N TYR A 77 -1.82 -9.20 25.42
CA TYR A 77 -0.60 -9.78 24.85
C TYR A 77 -0.85 -11.15 24.18
N LYS A 78 -1.92 -11.87 24.55
CA LYS A 78 -2.30 -13.13 23.88
C LYS A 78 -2.69 -12.93 22.41
N CYS A 79 -3.05 -11.71 22.00
CA CYS A 79 -3.41 -11.36 20.62
C CYS A 79 -2.21 -10.97 19.75
N ALA A 80 -0.98 -11.38 20.11
CA ALA A 80 0.23 -11.02 19.37
C ALA A 80 0.24 -11.57 17.93
N HIS A 81 -0.31 -12.76 17.71
CA HIS A 81 -0.37 -13.39 16.39
C HIS A 81 -1.23 -12.58 15.40
N GLU A 82 -2.42 -12.18 15.82
CA GLU A 82 -3.33 -11.38 14.99
C GLU A 82 -2.76 -9.98 14.72
N LYS A 83 -2.12 -9.37 15.73
CA LYS A 83 -1.40 -8.11 15.54
C LYS A 83 -0.31 -8.27 14.47
N HIS A 84 0.46 -9.35 14.52
CA HIS A 84 1.52 -9.61 13.56
C HIS A 84 0.97 -9.86 12.15
N ALA A 85 -0.15 -10.58 12.03
CA ALA A 85 -0.83 -10.78 10.74
C ALA A 85 -1.26 -9.44 10.12
N PHE A 86 -1.89 -8.56 10.92
CA PHE A 86 -2.25 -7.22 10.48
C PHE A 86 -1.04 -6.40 10.00
N LEU A 87 0.04 -6.35 10.80
CA LEU A 87 1.26 -5.61 10.45
C LEU A 87 1.97 -6.17 9.21
N THR A 88 1.91 -7.49 9.01
CA THR A 88 2.46 -8.13 7.81
C THR A 88 1.69 -7.70 6.58
N CYS A 89 0.36 -7.64 6.65
CA CYS A 89 -0.45 -7.12 5.55
C CYS A 89 -0.14 -5.65 5.25
N GLU A 90 -0.05 -4.79 6.26
CA GLU A 90 0.30 -3.36 6.05
C GLU A 90 1.69 -3.19 5.43
N LYS A 91 2.64 -4.04 5.81
CA LYS A 91 3.98 -4.08 5.22
C LYS A 91 3.91 -4.48 3.74
N ASP A 92 3.18 -5.55 3.40
CA ASP A 92 3.03 -6.01 2.02
C ASP A 92 2.35 -4.95 1.14
N ASP A 93 1.38 -4.24 1.70
CA ASP A 93 0.71 -3.09 1.05
C ASP A 93 1.65 -1.90 0.84
N TYR A 94 2.56 -1.65 1.79
CA TYR A 94 3.61 -0.67 1.62
C TYR A 94 4.59 -1.06 0.52
N GLU A 95 5.01 -2.33 0.46
CA GLU A 95 5.88 -2.84 -0.60
C GLU A 95 5.24 -2.71 -1.98
N LEU A 96 3.93 -2.94 -2.10
CA LEU A 96 3.20 -2.73 -3.35
C LEU A 96 3.24 -1.26 -3.79
N ARG A 97 3.01 -0.31 -2.88
CA ARG A 97 3.11 1.13 -3.19
C ARG A 97 4.52 1.55 -3.61
N MET A 98 5.55 1.00 -2.96
CA MET A 98 6.94 1.24 -3.35
C MET A 98 7.24 0.72 -4.76
N LYS A 99 6.71 -0.46 -5.12
CA LYS A 99 6.83 -1.02 -6.48
C LYS A 99 6.13 -0.14 -7.52
N GLU A 100 4.96 0.43 -7.19
CA GLU A 100 4.25 1.35 -8.08
C GLU A 100 5.02 2.66 -8.29
N PHE A 101 5.57 3.24 -7.22
CA PHE A 101 6.42 4.44 -7.29
C PHE A 101 7.67 4.20 -8.14
N GLU A 102 8.38 3.09 -7.93
CA GLU A 102 9.54 2.75 -8.75
C GLU A 102 9.18 2.48 -10.22
N ARG A 103 8.05 1.83 -10.47
CA ARG A 103 7.54 1.60 -11.84
C ARG A 103 7.35 2.92 -12.56
N GLU A 104 6.67 3.87 -11.94
CA GLU A 104 6.44 5.18 -12.53
C GLU A 104 7.75 5.92 -12.80
N ARG A 105 8.66 5.91 -11.83
CA ARG A 105 10.00 6.49 -12.02
C ARG A 105 10.71 5.92 -13.25
N ARG A 106 10.71 4.60 -13.42
CA ARG A 106 11.37 3.92 -14.55
C ARG A 106 10.68 4.22 -15.88
N LEU A 107 9.35 4.34 -15.90
CA LEU A 107 8.60 4.69 -17.10
C LEU A 107 8.90 6.13 -17.55
N ARG A 108 8.91 7.11 -16.64
CA ARG A 108 9.29 8.49 -16.97
C ARG A 108 10.74 8.58 -17.47
N LEU A 109 11.67 7.81 -16.87
CA LEU A 109 13.05 7.73 -17.36
C LEU A 109 13.16 7.12 -18.77
N ARG A 110 12.28 6.18 -19.11
CA ARG A 110 12.22 5.60 -20.46
C ARG A 110 11.64 6.60 -21.45
N GLU A 111 10.58 7.31 -21.08
CA GLU A 111 9.98 8.36 -21.90
C GLU A 111 10.98 9.47 -22.22
N LYS A 112 11.70 10.01 -21.21
CA LYS A 112 12.77 11.00 -21.43
C LYS A 112 13.83 10.50 -22.43
N ARG A 113 14.22 9.23 -22.34
CA ARG A 113 15.16 8.59 -23.29
C ARG A 113 14.59 8.51 -24.71
N LEU A 114 13.30 8.22 -24.87
CA LEU A 114 12.64 8.12 -26.18
C LEU A 114 12.46 9.49 -26.84
N VAL A 115 12.13 10.52 -26.05
CA VAL A 115 11.97 11.90 -26.53
C VAL A 115 13.33 12.54 -26.88
N GLY A 116 14.44 11.97 -26.38
CA GLY A 116 15.78 12.53 -26.59
C GLY A 116 16.03 13.81 -25.78
N ALA A 117 15.16 14.11 -24.80
CA ALA A 117 15.32 15.22 -23.87
C ALA A 117 16.33 14.81 -22.78
N TYR A 118 17.61 15.04 -23.05
CA TYR A 118 18.67 15.04 -22.05
C TYR A 118 18.77 16.40 -21.35
#